data_AF-A0A916A5Z9-F1
#
_entry.id   AF-A0A916A5Z9-F1
#
_cell.length_a   1.000
_cell.length_b   1.000
_cell.length_c   1.000
_cell.angle_alpha   90.00
_cell.angle_beta   90.00
_cell.angle_gamma   90.00
#
_symmetry.space_group_name_H-M   'P 1'
#
loop_
_entity.id
_entity.type
_entity.pdbx_description
1 polymer ?
#
loop_
_entity_poly.entity_id
_entity_poly.type
_entity_poly.pdbx_seq_one_letter_code
_entity_poly.pdbx_strand_id
1 'polypeptide(L)'
;MPAVKSPEAKARPRKVAAATATATATLTLSSKNYSSWSLRGWLLARFAGLAFEEVMVAPDDAQARRELLLLAPSILVPCLSHEGAKVWNTMAIACYLDELHPEAGLLPTERLARAHCRSVCGEMNSGFSNLRSSLPMNLKGHFPGHKVWGGAQPDIDRICEIWLDCLQRHGGPFLFGARRGMADAMFAPVATRFLTYDVKLPAACLQYCHTVMAMPEMKEWVAAAKQEPEEIDELDMDF
;
A
#
# COMPACT_ATOMS: atom_id res chain seq x y z
N MET A 1 -51.24 -43.96 34.43
CA MET A 1 -50.16 -43.61 33.48
C MET A 1 -49.03 -42.96 34.27
N PRO A 2 -47.86 -43.61 34.44
CA PRO A 2 -46.74 -43.00 35.13
C PRO A 2 -45.90 -42.16 34.15
N ALA A 3 -45.50 -40.97 34.58
CA ALA A 3 -44.66 -40.06 33.81
C ALA A 3 -43.20 -40.57 33.78
N VAL A 4 -42.65 -40.71 32.58
CA VAL A 4 -41.25 -41.06 32.34
C VAL A 4 -40.40 -39.80 32.56
N LYS A 5 -39.46 -39.85 33.53
CA LYS A 5 -38.43 -38.82 33.72
C LYS A 5 -37.29 -39.08 32.73
N SER A 6 -36.99 -38.09 31.88
CA SER A 6 -35.77 -38.05 31.06
C SER A 6 -34.54 -37.78 31.92
N PRO A 7 -33.35 -38.36 31.62
CA PRO A 7 -32.15 -38.10 32.39
C PRO A 7 -31.46 -36.81 31.91
N GLU A 8 -31.06 -35.97 32.87
CA GLU A 8 -30.25 -34.76 32.65
C GLU A 8 -28.85 -35.13 32.15
N ALA A 9 -28.48 -34.62 30.98
CA ALA A 9 -27.11 -34.70 30.46
C ALA A 9 -26.20 -33.70 31.20
N LYS A 10 -25.25 -34.20 32.00
CA LYS A 10 -24.19 -33.39 32.60
C LYS A 10 -23.26 -32.86 31.51
N ALA A 11 -23.33 -31.55 31.24
CA ALA A 11 -22.39 -30.86 30.39
C ALA A 11 -20.98 -30.86 31.02
N ARG A 12 -19.98 -31.36 30.27
CA ARG A 12 -18.56 -31.22 30.64
C ARG A 12 -18.13 -29.76 30.46
N PRO A 13 -17.33 -29.19 31.38
CA PRO A 13 -16.82 -27.85 31.19
C PRO A 13 -15.79 -27.85 30.05
N ARG A 14 -16.06 -27.07 29.00
CA ARG A 14 -15.10 -26.79 27.93
C ARG A 14 -14.03 -25.87 28.53
N LYS A 15 -12.82 -26.41 28.74
CA LYS A 15 -11.64 -25.59 29.08
C LYS A 15 -11.44 -24.56 27.97
N VAL A 16 -11.79 -23.32 28.23
CA VAL A 16 -11.29 -22.18 27.47
C VAL A 16 -9.85 -21.99 27.93
N ALA A 17 -8.91 -22.59 27.21
CA ALA A 17 -7.51 -22.26 27.36
C ALA A 17 -7.31 -20.87 26.74
N ALA A 18 -7.28 -19.84 27.59
CA ALA A 18 -6.70 -18.56 27.23
C ALA A 18 -5.19 -18.79 27.04
N ALA A 19 -4.76 -18.85 25.80
CA ALA A 19 -3.37 -18.67 25.40
C ALA A 19 -3.34 -17.45 24.50
N THR A 20 -3.30 -16.25 25.09
CA THR A 20 -2.88 -15.03 24.40
C THR A 20 -1.37 -15.13 24.17
N ALA A 21 -0.97 -15.95 23.21
CA ALA A 21 0.22 -15.63 22.44
C ALA A 21 -0.16 -14.38 21.65
N THR A 22 0.52 -13.26 21.90
CA THR A 22 0.50 -12.10 20.99
C THR A 22 0.87 -12.63 19.61
N ALA A 23 -0.12 -12.84 18.75
CA ALA A 23 0.13 -13.33 17.41
C ALA A 23 0.88 -12.23 16.66
N THR A 24 2.17 -12.44 16.42
CA THR A 24 3.01 -11.48 15.68
C THR A 24 2.37 -11.19 14.33
N ALA A 25 2.09 -9.92 14.04
CA ALA A 25 1.56 -9.54 12.74
C ALA A 25 2.59 -9.89 11.66
N THR A 26 2.13 -10.40 10.52
CA THR A 26 3.01 -10.60 9.36
C THR A 26 2.47 -9.83 8.17
N LEU A 27 3.37 -9.24 7.39
CA LEU A 27 3.05 -8.58 6.14
C LEU A 27 3.77 -9.31 5.00
N THR A 28 3.00 -10.04 4.20
CA THR A 28 3.52 -10.69 3.00
C THR A 28 3.74 -9.67 1.90
N LEU A 29 4.92 -9.68 1.26
CA LEU A 29 5.37 -8.73 0.23
C LEU A 29 5.98 -9.48 -0.97
N SER A 30 5.97 -8.87 -2.16
CA SER A 30 6.52 -9.49 -3.37
C SER A 30 7.90 -8.97 -3.77
N SER A 31 8.05 -7.65 -3.92
CA SER A 31 9.35 -7.03 -4.19
C SER A 31 9.36 -5.60 -3.66
N LYS A 32 10.46 -5.19 -3.03
CA LYS A 32 10.70 -3.81 -2.64
C LYS A 32 11.08 -2.94 -3.83
N ASN A 33 11.76 -3.49 -4.84
CA ASN A 33 12.12 -2.73 -6.04
C ASN A 33 10.93 -2.49 -6.99
N TYR A 34 10.11 -3.52 -7.23
CA TYR A 34 9.12 -3.52 -8.32
C TYR A 34 7.66 -3.43 -7.86
N SER A 35 7.31 -3.92 -6.66
CA SER A 35 5.91 -3.97 -6.24
C SER A 35 5.42 -2.68 -5.59
N SER A 36 4.71 -1.90 -6.40
CA SER A 36 3.97 -0.72 -5.91
C SER A 36 2.91 -1.06 -4.86
N TRP A 37 2.32 -2.26 -4.90
CA TRP A 37 1.33 -2.70 -3.92
C TRP A 37 1.98 -3.03 -2.59
N SER A 38 3.09 -3.75 -2.61
CA SER A 38 3.87 -4.10 -1.42
C SER A 38 4.29 -2.84 -0.65
N LEU A 39 4.79 -1.82 -1.36
CA LEU A 39 5.16 -0.54 -0.75
C LEU A 39 3.97 0.13 -0.04
N ARG A 40 2.78 0.14 -0.67
CA ARG A 40 1.57 0.73 -0.05
C ARG A 40 1.20 0.06 1.25
N GLY A 41 1.10 -1.27 1.25
CA GLY A 41 0.74 -2.05 2.44
C GLY A 41 1.77 -1.85 3.57
N TRP A 42 3.05 -1.83 3.21
CA TRP A 42 4.13 -1.63 4.17
C TRP A 42 4.11 -0.24 4.79
N LEU A 43 3.95 0.82 3.98
CA LEU A 43 3.82 2.19 4.49
C LEU A 43 2.59 2.32 5.40
N LEU A 44 1.45 1.73 5.03
CA LEU A 44 0.25 1.77 5.88
C LEU A 44 0.50 1.14 7.25
N ALA A 45 1.11 -0.05 7.30
CA ALA A 45 1.43 -0.72 8.56
C ALA A 45 2.45 0.08 9.41
N ARG A 46 3.47 0.66 8.77
CA ARG A 46 4.46 1.53 9.43
C ARG A 46 3.83 2.83 9.93
N PHE A 47 2.93 3.43 9.17
CA PHE A 47 2.25 4.67 9.54
C PHE A 47 1.30 4.43 10.72
N ALA A 48 0.65 3.27 10.78
CA ALA A 48 -0.19 2.82 11.87
C ALA A 48 0.59 2.51 13.16
N GLY A 49 1.92 2.36 13.08
CA GLY A 49 2.75 1.95 14.23
C GLY A 49 2.60 0.47 14.60
N LEU A 50 2.02 -0.36 13.72
CA LEU A 50 1.91 -1.80 13.94
C LEU A 50 3.30 -2.43 13.84
N ALA A 51 3.69 -3.22 14.85
CA ALA A 51 4.86 -4.07 14.75
C ALA A 51 4.52 -5.32 13.92
N PHE A 52 5.29 -5.60 12.87
CA PHE A 52 5.08 -6.76 12.01
C PHE A 52 6.39 -7.35 11.52
N GLU A 53 6.36 -8.63 11.16
CA GLU A 53 7.42 -9.32 10.42
C GLU A 53 7.12 -9.28 8.92
N GLU A 54 8.14 -9.02 8.11
CA GLU A 54 8.04 -9.06 6.65
C GLU A 54 8.23 -10.49 6.16
N VAL A 55 7.31 -10.96 5.31
CA VAL A 55 7.40 -12.27 4.66
C VAL A 55 7.48 -12.04 3.16
N MET A 56 8.68 -12.17 2.59
CA MET A 56 8.86 -12.09 1.14
C MET A 56 8.34 -13.38 0.51
N VAL A 57 7.47 -13.27 -0.50
CA VAL A 57 7.12 -14.41 -1.35
C VAL A 57 8.34 -14.87 -2.13
N ALA A 58 8.40 -16.15 -2.45
CA ALA A 58 9.48 -16.69 -3.25
C ALA A 58 9.41 -16.14 -4.70
N PRO A 59 10.55 -15.80 -5.35
CA PRO A 59 10.57 -15.28 -6.72
C PRO A 59 9.92 -16.20 -7.77
N ASP A 60 9.90 -17.51 -7.51
CA ASP A 60 9.29 -18.55 -8.35
C ASP A 60 7.78 -18.74 -8.11
N ASP A 61 7.19 -18.01 -7.16
CA ASP A 61 5.75 -18.02 -6.94
C ASP A 61 5.01 -17.41 -8.15
N ALA A 62 4.26 -18.27 -8.85
CA ALA A 62 3.56 -17.89 -10.08
C ALA A 62 2.50 -16.79 -9.88
N GLN A 63 1.96 -16.61 -8.68
CA GLN A 63 0.99 -15.56 -8.37
C GLN A 63 1.69 -14.23 -8.12
N ALA A 64 2.79 -14.23 -7.36
CA ALA A 64 3.64 -13.07 -7.16
C ALA A 64 4.20 -12.57 -8.50
N ARG A 65 4.69 -13.47 -9.35
CA ARG A 65 5.19 -13.13 -10.68
C ARG A 65 4.15 -12.43 -11.55
N ARG A 66 2.88 -12.86 -11.50
CA ARG A 66 1.79 -12.20 -12.25
C ARG A 66 1.48 -10.79 -11.76
N GLU A 67 1.60 -10.55 -10.45
CA GLU A 67 1.45 -9.21 -9.88
C GLU A 67 2.60 -8.30 -10.33
N LEU A 68 3.84 -8.79 -10.27
CA LEU A 68 5.03 -8.06 -10.71
C LEU A 68 4.98 -7.73 -12.21
N LEU A 69 4.49 -8.66 -13.04
CA LEU A 69 4.28 -8.45 -14.47
C LEU A 69 3.03 -7.61 -14.80
N LEU A 70 2.33 -7.06 -13.79
CA LEU A 70 1.10 -6.27 -13.94
C LEU A 70 -0.03 -7.01 -14.69
N LEU A 71 0.02 -8.35 -14.74
CA LEU A 71 -0.94 -9.20 -15.44
C LEU A 71 -2.26 -9.36 -14.67
N ALA A 72 -2.26 -9.09 -13.37
CA ALA A 72 -3.47 -9.07 -12.54
C ALA A 72 -3.30 -8.11 -11.36
N PRO A 73 -4.32 -7.28 -11.04
CA PRO A 73 -4.29 -6.45 -9.83
C PRO A 73 -4.35 -7.35 -8.58
N SER A 74 -3.27 -7.36 -7.80
CA SER A 74 -3.08 -8.00 -6.48
C SER A 74 -3.64 -9.44 -6.38
N ILE A 75 -2.80 -10.44 -6.67
CA ILE A 75 -3.10 -11.85 -6.35
C ILE A 75 -2.73 -12.12 -4.88
N LEU A 76 -3.34 -11.35 -3.99
CA LEU A 76 -3.24 -11.45 -2.53
C LEU A 76 -2.01 -10.84 -1.85
N VAL A 77 -1.17 -10.06 -2.56
CA VAL A 77 -0.01 -9.35 -2.00
C VAL A 77 -0.17 -7.83 -2.22
N PRO A 78 0.11 -6.96 -1.24
CA PRO A 78 0.51 -7.28 0.14
C PRO A 78 -0.61 -7.98 0.92
N CYS A 79 -0.23 -8.84 1.88
CA CYS A 79 -1.17 -9.53 2.76
C CYS A 79 -0.82 -9.30 4.22
N LEU A 80 -1.68 -8.60 4.95
CA LEU A 80 -1.54 -8.47 6.41
C LEU A 80 -2.23 -9.66 7.08
N SER A 81 -1.50 -10.43 7.87
CA SER A 81 -2.06 -11.43 8.78
C SER A 81 -1.87 -10.97 10.22
N HIS A 82 -2.98 -10.73 10.93
CA HIS A 82 -2.96 -10.22 12.30
C HIS A 82 -4.23 -10.63 13.04
N GLU A 83 -4.10 -11.10 14.29
CA GLU A 83 -5.25 -11.52 15.15
C GLU A 83 -6.24 -12.49 14.48
N GLY A 84 -5.76 -13.38 13.62
CA GLY A 84 -6.58 -14.34 12.88
C GLY A 84 -7.25 -13.79 11.62
N ALA A 85 -7.13 -12.48 11.35
CA ALA A 85 -7.51 -11.89 10.08
C ALA A 85 -6.41 -12.08 9.02
N LYS A 86 -6.83 -12.23 7.76
CA LYS A 86 -5.95 -12.17 6.58
C LYS A 86 -6.53 -11.12 5.63
N VAL A 87 -5.82 -10.02 5.43
CA VAL A 87 -6.30 -8.82 4.72
C VAL A 87 -5.36 -8.53 3.54
N TRP A 88 -5.84 -8.71 2.32
CA TRP A 88 -5.00 -8.74 1.11
C TRP A 88 -5.24 -7.59 0.12
N ASN A 89 -6.04 -6.61 0.51
CA ASN A 89 -6.32 -5.42 -0.32
C ASN A 89 -5.81 -4.18 0.42
N THR A 90 -5.04 -3.32 -0.25
CA THR A 90 -4.42 -2.15 0.42
C THR A 90 -5.42 -1.18 1.03
N MET A 91 -6.60 -1.00 0.42
CA MET A 91 -7.69 -0.21 1.02
C MET A 91 -8.23 -0.88 2.29
N ALA A 92 -8.41 -2.21 2.25
CA ALA A 92 -8.87 -2.97 3.40
C ALA A 92 -7.83 -3.01 4.53
N ILE A 93 -6.54 -3.11 4.19
CA ILE A 93 -5.43 -3.00 5.16
C ILE A 93 -5.48 -1.63 5.84
N ALA A 94 -5.66 -0.54 5.08
CA ALA A 94 -5.78 0.79 5.67
C ALA A 94 -6.98 0.90 6.62
N CYS A 95 -8.16 0.39 6.24
CA CYS A 95 -9.33 0.38 7.11
C CYS A 95 -9.09 -0.44 8.39
N TYR A 96 -8.52 -1.64 8.25
CA TYR A 96 -8.20 -2.52 9.38
C TYR A 96 -7.25 -1.83 10.37
N LEU A 97 -6.21 -1.16 9.86
CA LEU A 97 -5.24 -0.44 10.67
C LEU A 97 -5.83 0.84 11.30
N ASP A 98 -6.72 1.55 10.62
CA ASP A 98 -7.42 2.72 11.16
C ASP A 98 -8.41 2.33 12.27
N GLU A 99 -9.03 1.15 12.18
CA GLU A 99 -9.86 0.58 13.25
C GLU A 99 -9.03 0.16 14.47
N LEU A 100 -7.84 -0.40 14.24
CA LEU A 100 -6.94 -0.87 15.30
C LEU A 100 -6.18 0.28 16.00
N HIS A 101 -5.73 1.27 15.22
CA HIS A 101 -4.89 2.39 15.65
C HIS A 101 -5.42 3.74 15.14
N PRO A 102 -6.64 4.16 15.53
CA PRO A 102 -7.23 5.43 15.08
C PRO A 102 -6.37 6.66 15.44
N GLU A 103 -5.58 6.58 16.50
CA GLU A 103 -4.65 7.62 16.93
C GLU A 103 -3.48 7.82 15.97
N ALA A 104 -3.16 6.83 15.14
CA ALA A 104 -2.10 6.94 14.13
C ALA A 104 -2.45 7.96 13.03
N GLY A 105 -3.73 8.31 12.88
CA GLY A 105 -4.17 9.37 11.98
C GLY A 105 -3.97 9.03 10.50
N LEU A 106 -4.17 7.76 10.11
CA LEU A 106 -4.15 7.34 8.71
C LEU A 106 -5.16 8.12 7.88
N LEU A 107 -6.31 8.47 8.48
CA LEU A 107 -7.33 9.30 7.88
C LEU A 107 -7.50 10.64 8.62
N PRO A 108 -7.96 11.70 7.92
CA PRO A 108 -8.36 12.94 8.57
C PRO A 108 -9.46 12.73 9.62
N THR A 109 -9.44 13.53 10.67
CA THR A 109 -10.46 13.47 11.73
C THR A 109 -11.80 14.01 11.25
N GLU A 110 -11.80 15.13 10.52
CA GLU A 110 -13.00 15.74 9.97
C GLU A 110 -13.66 14.81 8.92
N ARG A 111 -14.99 14.69 9.00
CA ARG A 111 -15.77 13.70 8.26
C ARG A 111 -15.70 13.91 6.74
N LEU A 112 -15.82 15.14 6.25
CA LEU A 112 -15.80 15.44 4.82
C LEU A 112 -14.38 15.29 4.24
N ALA A 113 -13.35 15.73 4.96
CA ALA A 113 -11.95 15.53 4.59
C ALA A 113 -11.62 14.03 4.53
N ARG A 114 -12.14 13.23 5.46
CA ARG A 114 -11.99 11.77 5.46
C ARG A 114 -12.72 11.10 4.30
N ALA A 115 -13.94 11.55 3.98
CA ALA A 115 -14.65 11.08 2.79
C ALA A 115 -13.84 11.40 1.51
N HIS A 116 -13.31 12.62 1.40
CA HIS A 116 -12.46 13.02 0.30
C HIS A 116 -11.17 12.17 0.21
N CYS A 117 -10.50 11.93 1.34
CA CYS A 117 -9.32 11.04 1.40
C CYS A 117 -9.63 9.64 0.88
N ARG A 118 -10.77 9.07 1.28
CA ARG A 118 -11.20 7.74 0.79
C ARG A 118 -11.49 7.74 -0.71
N SER A 119 -12.11 8.79 -1.25
CA SER A 119 -12.35 8.92 -2.69
C SER A 119 -11.04 8.98 -3.48
N VAL A 120 -10.10 9.82 -3.04
CA VAL A 120 -8.77 9.97 -3.65
C VAL A 120 -7.96 8.67 -3.60
N CYS A 121 -7.96 7.99 -2.44
CA CYS A 121 -7.31 6.69 -2.32
C CYS A 121 -8.01 5.64 -3.18
N GLY A 122 -9.33 5.66 -3.28
CA GLY A 122 -10.14 4.75 -4.06
C GLY A 122 -9.80 4.84 -5.55
N GLU A 123 -9.76 6.07 -6.08
CA GLU A 123 -9.34 6.34 -7.46
C GLU A 123 -7.92 5.84 -7.73
N MET A 124 -6.97 6.09 -6.81
CA MET A 124 -5.62 5.53 -6.92
C MET A 124 -5.59 4.00 -6.81
N ASN A 125 -6.45 3.39 -6.01
CA ASN A 125 -6.50 1.94 -5.85
C ASN A 125 -7.00 1.26 -7.14
N SER A 126 -8.06 1.77 -7.78
CA SER A 126 -8.70 1.09 -8.92
C SER A 126 -8.36 1.65 -10.31
N GLY A 127 -7.82 2.86 -10.41
CA GLY A 127 -7.58 3.56 -11.69
C GLY A 127 -6.13 3.54 -12.14
N PHE A 128 -5.77 4.41 -13.10
CA PHE A 128 -4.43 4.70 -13.63
C PHE A 128 -3.64 3.51 -14.17
N SER A 129 -4.31 2.67 -14.97
CA SER A 129 -3.68 1.47 -15.57
C SER A 129 -2.61 1.82 -16.60
N ASN A 130 -2.81 2.88 -17.39
CA ASN A 130 -1.85 3.26 -18.44
C ASN A 130 -0.56 3.80 -17.82
N LEU A 131 -0.68 4.62 -16.76
CA LEU A 131 0.50 5.04 -15.99
C LEU A 131 1.27 3.85 -15.43
N ARG A 132 0.56 2.82 -14.92
CA ARG A 132 1.20 1.64 -14.33
C ARG A 132 1.95 0.81 -15.35
N SER A 133 1.37 0.60 -16.53
CA SER A 133 2.02 -0.18 -17.58
C SER A 133 3.16 0.59 -18.24
N SER A 134 3.01 1.91 -18.45
CA SER A 134 4.05 2.72 -19.10
C SER A 134 5.20 3.10 -18.18
N LEU A 135 4.93 3.37 -16.89
CA LEU A 135 5.93 3.78 -15.91
C LEU A 135 5.86 2.84 -14.69
N PRO A 136 6.31 1.58 -14.81
CA PRO A 136 6.33 0.64 -13.69
C PRO A 136 7.24 1.12 -12.57
N MET A 137 7.04 0.67 -11.33
CA MET A 137 7.96 1.05 -10.26
C MET A 137 9.30 0.31 -10.46
N ASN A 138 10.40 1.06 -10.48
CA ASN A 138 11.77 0.52 -10.43
C ASN A 138 12.64 1.50 -9.62
N LEU A 139 12.96 1.13 -8.37
CA LEU A 139 13.72 1.97 -7.43
C LEU A 139 15.24 1.90 -7.63
N LYS A 140 15.72 0.92 -8.40
CA LYS A 140 17.11 0.83 -8.86
C LYS A 140 17.34 1.61 -10.16
N GLY A 141 16.30 1.79 -10.97
CA GLY A 141 16.37 2.49 -12.24
C GLY A 141 16.41 4.02 -12.11
N HIS A 142 17.00 4.67 -13.13
CA HIS A 142 16.87 6.10 -13.37
C HIS A 142 16.95 6.35 -14.89
N PHE A 143 15.87 6.88 -15.46
CA PHE A 143 15.66 6.99 -16.90
C PHE A 143 15.39 8.46 -17.29
N PRO A 144 16.41 9.33 -17.26
CA PRO A 144 16.25 10.74 -17.63
C PRO A 144 15.82 10.87 -19.09
N GLY A 145 14.84 11.73 -19.36
CA GLY A 145 14.33 11.94 -20.71
C GLY A 145 13.48 10.79 -21.28
N HIS A 146 13.04 9.85 -20.43
CA HIS A 146 12.11 8.80 -20.85
C HIS A 146 10.85 9.40 -21.48
N LYS A 147 10.45 8.86 -22.63
CA LYS A 147 9.33 9.39 -23.40
C LYS A 147 8.02 8.85 -22.84
N VAL A 148 7.22 9.73 -22.24
CA VAL A 148 5.85 9.40 -21.85
C VAL A 148 4.98 9.28 -23.11
N TRP A 149 4.47 8.08 -23.37
CA TRP A 149 3.55 7.83 -24.49
C TRP A 149 2.16 8.38 -24.18
N GLY A 150 1.42 8.79 -25.23
CA GLY A 150 0.17 9.54 -25.10
C GLY A 150 -0.93 8.88 -24.26
N GLY A 151 -0.91 7.56 -24.08
CA GLY A 151 -1.87 6.85 -23.22
C GLY A 151 -1.68 7.10 -21.72
N ALA A 152 -0.45 7.39 -21.26
CA ALA A 152 -0.14 7.63 -19.86
C ALA A 152 -0.28 9.09 -19.44
N GLN A 153 -0.21 10.04 -20.38
CA GLN A 153 -0.29 11.48 -20.08
C GLN A 153 -1.60 11.87 -19.38
N PRO A 154 -2.80 11.41 -19.80
CA PRO A 154 -4.05 11.73 -19.09
C PRO A 154 -4.07 11.23 -17.64
N ASP A 155 -3.46 10.08 -17.36
CA ASP A 155 -3.34 9.56 -16.00
C ASP A 155 -2.43 10.47 -15.15
N ILE A 156 -1.30 10.93 -15.72
CA ILE A 156 -0.37 11.85 -15.05
C ILE A 156 -1.06 13.18 -14.74
N ASP A 157 -1.78 13.73 -15.72
CA ASP A 157 -2.50 15.00 -15.57
C ASP A 157 -3.55 14.88 -14.46
N ARG A 158 -4.34 13.81 -14.46
CA ARG A 158 -5.36 13.56 -13.44
C ARG A 158 -4.76 13.40 -12.04
N ILE A 159 -3.61 12.74 -11.91
CA ILE A 159 -2.91 12.64 -10.61
C ILE A 159 -2.44 14.01 -10.15
N CYS A 160 -1.89 14.82 -11.05
CA CYS A 160 -1.46 16.18 -10.72
C CYS A 160 -2.65 17.03 -10.24
N GLU A 161 -3.81 16.94 -10.90
CA GLU A 161 -5.04 17.61 -10.45
C GLU A 161 -5.44 17.19 -9.03
N ILE A 162 -5.45 15.88 -8.75
CA ILE A 162 -5.78 15.35 -7.42
C ILE A 162 -4.82 15.91 -6.38
N TRP A 163 -3.51 15.87 -6.64
CA TRP A 163 -2.50 16.34 -5.70
C TRP A 163 -2.61 17.84 -5.46
N LEU A 164 -2.78 18.63 -6.52
CA LEU A 164 -2.93 20.08 -6.41
C LEU A 164 -4.18 20.46 -5.62
N ASP A 165 -5.33 19.82 -5.88
CA ASP A 165 -6.57 20.04 -5.11
C ASP A 165 -6.37 19.69 -3.63
N CYS A 166 -5.75 18.54 -3.34
CA CYS A 166 -5.46 18.09 -1.99
C CYS A 166 -4.54 19.07 -1.24
N LEU A 167 -3.40 19.43 -1.84
CA LEU A 167 -2.43 20.35 -1.26
C LEU A 167 -3.03 21.75 -1.04
N GLN A 168 -3.86 22.23 -1.98
CA GLN A 168 -4.53 23.51 -1.85
C GLN A 168 -5.59 23.50 -0.76
N ARG A 169 -6.42 22.45 -0.67
CA ARG A 169 -7.51 22.35 0.31
C ARG A 169 -7.03 22.11 1.73
N HIS A 170 -5.99 21.29 1.90
CA HIS A 170 -5.56 20.81 3.22
C HIS A 170 -4.24 21.41 3.70
N GLY A 171 -3.58 22.24 2.88
CA GLY A 171 -2.44 23.07 3.25
C GLY A 171 -1.07 22.39 3.19
N GLY A 172 -0.99 21.09 2.86
CA GLY A 172 0.27 20.37 2.76
C GLY A 172 1.02 20.19 4.11
N PRO A 173 2.26 19.66 4.08
CA PRO A 173 3.03 19.27 2.90
C PRO A 173 2.65 17.89 2.36
N PHE A 174 1.82 17.13 3.09
CA PHE A 174 1.22 15.87 2.66
C PHE A 174 -0.20 16.13 2.12
N LEU A 175 -0.77 15.16 1.40
CA LEU A 175 -2.01 15.38 0.65
C LEU A 175 -3.18 15.83 1.54
N PHE A 176 -3.22 15.40 2.79
CA PHE A 176 -4.27 15.76 3.74
C PHE A 176 -3.73 16.54 4.96
N GLY A 177 -2.68 17.35 4.74
CA GLY A 177 -2.19 18.34 5.68
C GLY A 177 -0.80 18.03 6.25
N ALA A 178 -0.58 18.42 7.50
CA ALA A 178 0.76 18.41 8.10
C ALA A 178 1.33 16.99 8.34
N ARG A 179 0.46 15.98 8.47
CA ARG A 179 0.84 14.60 8.79
C ARG A 179 0.64 13.70 7.57
N ARG A 180 1.62 12.83 7.32
CA ARG A 180 1.49 11.73 6.35
C ARG A 180 0.40 10.77 6.78
N GLY A 181 -0.38 10.26 5.82
CA GLY A 181 -1.47 9.32 6.07
C GLY A 181 -1.70 8.36 4.91
N MET A 182 -2.92 7.82 4.85
CA MET A 182 -3.33 6.81 3.87
C MET A 182 -3.10 7.27 2.44
N ALA A 183 -3.49 8.51 2.10
CA ALA A 183 -3.30 9.03 0.75
C ALA A 183 -1.82 9.04 0.34
N ASP A 184 -0.93 9.45 1.24
CA ASP A 184 0.50 9.50 0.96
C ASP A 184 1.10 8.10 0.78
N ALA A 185 0.65 7.11 1.56
CA ALA A 185 1.02 5.71 1.34
C ALA A 185 0.56 5.19 -0.03
N MET A 186 -0.68 5.52 -0.43
CA MET A 186 -1.28 5.09 -1.71
C MET A 186 -0.56 5.68 -2.93
N PHE A 187 -0.15 6.95 -2.83
CA PHE A 187 0.53 7.69 -3.90
C PHE A 187 2.06 7.62 -3.84
N ALA A 188 2.67 7.08 -2.79
CA ALA A 188 4.12 6.95 -2.70
C ALA A 188 4.77 6.25 -3.91
N PRO A 189 4.24 5.12 -4.43
CA PRO A 189 4.78 4.52 -5.66
C PRO A 189 4.67 5.40 -6.89
N VAL A 190 3.73 6.36 -6.93
CA VAL A 190 3.61 7.29 -8.05
C VAL A 190 4.69 8.36 -7.97
N ALA A 191 4.98 8.87 -6.76
CA ALA A 191 6.10 9.77 -6.55
C ALA A 191 7.43 9.13 -6.99
N THR A 192 7.63 7.84 -6.72
CA THR A 192 8.86 7.15 -7.17
C THR A 192 8.91 7.06 -8.69
N ARG A 193 7.82 6.68 -9.37
CA ARG A 193 7.76 6.61 -10.84
C ARG A 193 8.09 7.95 -11.48
N PHE A 194 7.46 9.03 -11.01
CA PHE A 194 7.71 10.35 -11.60
C PHE A 194 9.17 10.77 -11.50
N LEU A 195 9.86 10.42 -10.41
CA LEU A 195 11.28 10.70 -10.24
C LEU A 195 12.18 9.74 -11.04
N THR A 196 11.84 8.44 -11.06
CA THR A 196 12.58 7.41 -11.81
C THR A 196 12.61 7.73 -13.30
N TYR A 197 11.49 8.18 -13.88
CA TYR A 197 11.35 8.47 -15.31
C TYR A 197 11.45 9.95 -15.68
N ASP A 198 11.89 10.82 -14.75
CA ASP A 198 12.05 12.27 -14.96
C ASP A 198 10.81 12.95 -15.62
N VAL A 199 9.61 12.57 -15.14
CA VAL A 199 8.35 13.12 -15.64
C VAL A 199 8.28 14.61 -15.34
N LYS A 200 7.90 15.41 -16.34
CA LYS A 200 7.76 16.86 -16.16
C LYS A 200 6.47 17.16 -15.41
N LEU A 201 6.61 17.74 -14.22
CA LEU A 201 5.52 17.98 -13.29
C LEU A 201 5.37 19.47 -12.95
N PRO A 202 4.17 19.93 -12.55
CA PRO A 202 4.02 21.19 -11.83
C PRO A 202 4.91 21.22 -10.58
N ALA A 203 5.41 22.42 -10.22
CA ALA A 203 6.37 22.58 -9.13
C ALA A 203 5.87 22.02 -7.78
N ALA A 204 4.58 22.20 -7.47
CA ALA A 204 3.99 21.67 -6.23
C ALA A 204 3.91 20.13 -6.22
N CYS A 205 3.64 19.50 -7.37
CA CYS A 205 3.64 18.04 -7.49
C CYS A 205 5.06 17.48 -7.35
N LEU A 206 6.06 18.13 -7.96
CA LEU A 206 7.47 17.74 -7.80
C LEU A 206 7.92 17.90 -6.34
N GLN A 207 7.55 19.01 -5.68
CA GLN A 207 7.83 19.22 -4.27
C GLN A 207 7.20 18.13 -3.40
N TYR A 208 5.94 17.73 -3.68
CA TYR A 208 5.30 16.62 -2.99
C TYR A 208 6.04 15.29 -3.20
N CYS A 209 6.53 15.01 -4.41
CA CYS A 209 7.37 13.82 -4.65
C CYS A 209 8.62 13.83 -3.75
N HIS A 210 9.29 14.98 -3.63
CA HIS A 210 10.44 15.12 -2.73
C HIS A 210 10.07 14.98 -1.26
N THR A 211 8.92 15.51 -0.83
CA THR A 211 8.39 15.33 0.53
C THR A 211 8.19 13.84 0.86
N VAL A 212 7.57 13.09 -0.06
CA VAL A 212 7.37 11.64 0.08
C VAL A 212 8.71 10.91 0.17
N MET A 213 9.65 11.19 -0.74
CA MET A 213 10.96 10.52 -0.73
C MET A 213 11.84 10.89 0.47
N ALA A 214 11.56 12.02 1.12
CA ALA A 214 12.27 12.44 2.32
C ALA A 214 11.83 11.67 3.59
N MET A 215 10.67 10.99 3.55
CA MET A 215 10.16 10.20 4.68
C MET A 215 11.18 9.14 5.13
N PRO A 216 11.39 8.94 6.44
CA PRO A 216 12.28 7.89 6.96
C PRO A 216 11.95 6.50 6.42
N GLU A 217 10.65 6.17 6.34
CA GLU A 217 10.15 4.89 5.86
C GLU A 217 10.46 4.68 4.37
N MET A 218 10.38 5.74 3.55
CA MET A 218 10.77 5.67 2.14
C MET A 218 12.28 5.46 1.97
N LYS A 219 13.11 6.13 2.78
CA LYS A 219 14.56 5.92 2.75
C LYS A 219 14.93 4.49 3.12
N GLU A 220 14.29 3.93 4.15
CA GLU A 220 14.45 2.54 4.57
C GLU A 220 14.04 1.58 3.45
N TRP A 221 12.86 1.78 2.87
CA TRP A 221 12.36 0.95 1.78
C TRP A 221 13.29 0.97 0.56
N VAL A 222 13.74 2.16 0.13
CA VAL A 222 14.65 2.32 -1.01
C VAL A 222 16.01 1.66 -0.73
N ALA A 223 16.53 1.78 0.49
CA ALA A 223 17.78 1.12 0.87
C ALA A 223 17.67 -0.40 0.78
N ALA A 224 16.55 -0.97 1.23
CA ALA A 224 16.29 -2.40 1.14
C ALA A 224 16.03 -2.86 -0.32
N ALA A 225 15.30 -2.07 -1.11
CA ALA A 225 15.07 -2.35 -2.53
C ALA A 225 16.37 -2.45 -3.34
N LYS A 226 17.36 -1.62 -3.02
CA LYS A 226 18.69 -1.66 -3.66
C LYS A 226 19.51 -2.90 -3.33
N GLN A 227 19.16 -3.62 -2.25
CA GLN A 227 19.82 -4.85 -1.85
C GLN A 227 19.15 -6.10 -2.43
N GLU A 228 17.95 -6.00 -3.00
CA GLU A 228 17.33 -7.13 -3.70
C GLU A 228 18.23 -7.58 -4.85
N PRO A 229 18.30 -8.86 -5.19
CA PRO A 229 19.01 -9.33 -6.39
C PRO A 229 18.43 -8.72 -7.69
N GLU A 230 19.23 -8.68 -8.75
CA GLU A 230 18.74 -8.43 -10.12
C GLU A 230 18.18 -9.76 -10.64
N GLU A 231 16.92 -10.06 -10.31
CA GLU A 231 16.33 -11.40 -10.52
C GLU A 231 15.21 -11.45 -11.56
N ILE A 232 14.86 -10.33 -12.21
CA ILE A 232 13.74 -10.31 -13.18
C ILE A 232 14.16 -9.63 -14.48
N ASP A 233 14.96 -10.34 -15.29
CA ASP A 233 15.35 -9.93 -16.65
C ASP A 233 14.14 -9.50 -17.52
N GLU A 234 12.96 -10.07 -17.30
CA GLU A 234 11.71 -9.74 -18.02
C GLU A 234 11.14 -8.35 -17.68
N LEU A 235 11.50 -7.76 -16.54
CA LEU A 235 11.08 -6.40 -16.13
C LEU A 235 12.09 -5.32 -16.52
N ASP A 236 13.31 -5.74 -16.89
CA ASP A 236 14.37 -4.87 -17.40
C ASP A 236 14.30 -4.74 -18.94
N MET A 237 13.28 -5.33 -19.57
CA MET A 237 13.01 -5.17 -21.00
C MET A 237 12.59 -3.72 -21.31
N ASP A 238 13.34 -3.09 -22.23
CA ASP A 238 13.14 -1.74 -22.73
C ASP A 238 11.65 -1.42 -23.03
N PHE A 239 11.07 -0.50 -22.25
CA PHE A 239 9.74 0.11 -22.47
C PHE A 239 9.83 1.43 -23.24
#